data_AF-A0A4P7LIM4-F1
#
_entry.id   AF-A0A4P7LIM4-F1
#
_cell.length_a   1.000
_cell.length_b   1.000
_cell.length_c   1.000
_cell.angle_alpha   90.00
_cell.angle_beta   90.00
_cell.angle_gamma   90.00
#
_symmetry.space_group_name_H-M   'P 1'
#
loop_
_entity.id
_entity.type
_entity.pdbx_description
1 polymer ?
#
loop_
_entity_poly.entity_id
_entity_poly.type
_entity_poly.pdbx_seq_one_letter_code
_entity_poly.pdbx_strand_id
1 'polypeptide(L)'
;MDKAYFSHWRKDARPCREQNLFIGLCKHVYLLKDGTLKYQKKPLDPRDVGKDLITHFVLLDVDTGIVYGECHTEESRDLAGFFARAWSSKPEHPMRGIPTLLNVPKVALSTEAYREDLARLQQVLSIDIGDLPGGFSAGIHAVKAFDKRVEALVWRCSMDDCAADIHMAQAFSALLSAEACSGMSHTWHEQWADVPSPTGEFFAAVDDLYEARGAWREGAFKFVLDGIPRHHAK
;
A
#
# COMPACT_ATOMS: atom_id res chain seq x y z
N MET A 1 3.78 -24.99 -24.64
CA MET A 1 2.86 -24.35 -23.66
C MET A 1 1.80 -23.62 -24.45
N ASP A 2 0.57 -24.13 -24.41
CA ASP A 2 -0.51 -23.70 -25.28
C ASP A 2 -0.99 -22.28 -24.99
N LYS A 3 -1.15 -21.50 -26.07
CA LYS A 3 -1.73 -20.15 -26.12
C LYS A 3 -3.21 -20.09 -25.68
N ALA A 4 -3.79 -21.19 -25.22
CA ALA A 4 -5.21 -21.34 -24.90
C ALA A 4 -5.59 -21.03 -23.44
N TYR A 5 -4.63 -20.81 -22.54
CA TYR A 5 -4.92 -20.50 -21.12
C TYR A 5 -5.25 -19.01 -20.83
N PHE A 6 -5.19 -18.13 -21.84
CA PHE A 6 -5.36 -16.68 -21.67
C PHE A 6 -6.74 -16.12 -22.08
N SER A 7 -7.75 -16.97 -22.29
CA SER A 7 -9.03 -16.58 -22.93
C SER A 7 -9.98 -15.70 -22.09
N HIS A 8 -9.57 -15.24 -20.90
CA HIS A 8 -10.44 -14.46 -20.00
C HIS A 8 -9.88 -13.07 -19.66
N TRP A 9 -8.71 -12.70 -20.20
CA TRP A 9 -8.19 -11.35 -20.01
C TRP A 9 -9.06 -10.35 -20.77
N ARG A 10 -9.57 -9.35 -20.05
CA ARG A 10 -10.23 -8.19 -20.67
C ARG A 10 -9.31 -7.66 -21.78
N LYS A 11 -9.87 -7.42 -22.97
CA LYS A 11 -9.09 -7.00 -24.16
C LYS A 11 -8.32 -5.68 -23.94
N ASP A 12 -8.71 -4.91 -22.94
CA ASP A 12 -8.12 -3.63 -22.53
C ASP A 12 -7.32 -3.69 -21.23
N ALA A 13 -7.07 -4.89 -20.70
CA ALA A 13 -6.30 -5.10 -19.47
C ALA A 13 -4.91 -4.49 -19.60
N ARG A 14 -4.58 -3.57 -18.70
CA ARG A 14 -3.28 -2.92 -18.66
C ARG A 14 -2.98 -2.41 -17.24
N PRO A 15 -1.69 -2.27 -16.89
CA PRO A 15 -1.30 -1.64 -15.64
C PRO A 15 -1.95 -0.27 -15.44
N CYS A 16 -2.32 0.04 -14.20
CA CYS A 16 -2.79 1.36 -13.80
C CYS A 16 -4.08 1.81 -14.52
N ARG A 17 -4.91 0.87 -15.01
CA ARG A 17 -6.25 1.21 -15.50
C ARG A 17 -7.21 1.43 -14.35
N GLU A 18 -7.27 0.46 -13.44
CA GLU A 18 -8.24 0.39 -12.36
C GLU A 18 -7.57 -0.16 -11.10
N GLN A 19 -7.71 0.56 -9.99
CA GLN A 19 -7.15 0.19 -8.70
C GLN A 19 -8.21 0.18 -7.61
N ASN A 20 -8.11 -0.80 -6.71
CA ASN A 20 -9.01 -0.98 -5.58
C ASN A 20 -8.27 -0.67 -4.28
N LEU A 21 -8.72 0.34 -3.54
CA LEU A 21 -8.23 0.65 -2.19
C LEU A 21 -8.95 -0.21 -1.15
N PHE A 22 -8.19 -0.70 -0.19
CA PHE A 22 -8.66 -1.36 1.02
C PHE A 22 -8.04 -0.68 2.23
N ILE A 23 -8.88 -0.40 3.24
CA ILE A 23 -8.45 0.14 4.54
C ILE A 23 -9.01 -0.79 5.61
N GLY A 24 -8.15 -1.21 6.53
CA GLY A 24 -8.51 -2.18 7.56
C GLY A 24 -7.46 -2.30 8.65
N LEU A 25 -7.66 -3.24 9.57
CA LEU A 25 -6.76 -3.48 10.70
C LEU A 25 -6.03 -4.81 10.52
N CYS A 26 -4.72 -4.81 10.80
CA CYS A 26 -3.92 -6.04 10.88
C CYS A 26 -4.23 -6.79 12.18
N LYS A 27 -5.17 -7.73 12.15
CA LYS A 27 -5.69 -8.38 13.38
C LYS A 27 -4.68 -9.22 14.16
N HIS A 28 -3.50 -9.50 13.61
CA HIS A 28 -2.46 -10.31 14.23
C HIS A 28 -1.24 -9.51 14.68
N VAL A 29 -1.19 -8.22 14.36
CA VAL A 29 -0.07 -7.32 14.67
C VAL A 29 -0.59 -6.13 15.46
N TYR A 30 0.06 -5.82 16.57
CA TYR A 30 -0.32 -4.72 17.44
C TYR A 30 0.90 -4.00 17.99
N LEU A 31 0.71 -2.74 18.33
CA LEU A 31 1.70 -1.88 18.94
C LEU A 31 1.61 -1.96 20.47
N LEU A 32 2.77 -2.04 21.12
CA LEU A 32 2.93 -1.87 22.55
C LEU A 32 3.17 -0.39 22.89
N LYS A 33 2.98 -0.03 24.17
CA LYS A 33 3.24 1.34 24.66
C LYS A 33 4.69 1.82 24.45
N ASP A 34 5.63 0.90 24.31
CA ASP A 34 7.03 1.20 24.05
C ASP A 34 7.35 1.41 22.55
N GLY A 35 6.33 1.34 21.68
CA GLY A 35 6.47 1.49 20.22
C GLY A 35 6.83 0.20 19.49
N THR A 36 6.99 -0.92 20.20
CA THR A 36 7.33 -2.21 19.59
C THR A 36 6.10 -2.87 18.99
N LEU A 37 6.24 -3.41 17.78
CA LEU A 37 5.26 -4.30 17.15
C LEU A 37 5.38 -5.72 17.69
N LYS A 38 4.24 -6.33 17.99
CA LYS A 38 4.14 -7.74 18.38
C LYS A 38 3.18 -8.48 17.49
N TYR A 39 3.53 -9.73 17.21
CA TYR A 39 2.69 -10.69 16.52
C TYR A 39 1.98 -11.61 17.51
N GLN A 40 0.74 -11.99 17.22
CA GLN A 40 0.09 -13.12 17.86
C GLN A 40 -0.76 -13.93 16.89
N LYS A 41 -0.78 -15.26 17.09
CA LYS A 41 -1.51 -16.20 16.23
C LYS A 41 -3.04 -16.03 16.29
N LYS A 42 -3.59 -15.68 17.45
CA LYS A 42 -5.04 -15.45 17.59
C LYS A 42 -5.37 -14.03 17.11
N PRO A 43 -6.40 -13.82 16.27
CA PRO A 43 -6.79 -12.47 15.89
C PRO A 43 -7.26 -11.68 17.12
N LEU A 44 -6.87 -10.41 17.18
CA LEU A 44 -7.27 -9.46 18.20
C LEU A 44 -8.64 -8.86 17.89
N ASP A 45 -9.35 -8.52 18.96
CA ASP A 45 -10.53 -7.68 18.88
C ASP A 45 -10.09 -6.21 19.02
N PRO A 46 -10.51 -5.29 18.13
CA PRO A 46 -10.19 -3.87 18.27
C PRO A 46 -10.65 -3.24 19.60
N ARG A 47 -11.52 -3.92 20.37
CA ARG A 47 -11.98 -3.50 21.69
C ARG A 47 -11.05 -3.93 22.83
N ASP A 48 -10.02 -4.73 22.55
CA ASP A 48 -9.08 -5.21 23.56
C ASP A 48 -8.17 -4.06 24.05
N VAL A 49 -8.27 -3.73 25.34
CA VAL A 49 -7.53 -2.59 25.94
C VAL A 49 -6.03 -2.90 26.04
N GLY A 50 -5.19 -1.92 25.68
CA GLY A 50 -3.73 -1.98 25.84
C GLY A 50 -2.97 -2.62 24.67
N LYS A 51 -3.65 -2.86 23.55
CA LYS A 51 -3.05 -3.31 22.29
C LYS A 51 -3.60 -2.46 21.15
N ASP A 52 -2.77 -1.59 20.60
CA ASP A 52 -3.20 -0.72 19.52
C ASP A 52 -2.98 -1.44 18.19
N LEU A 53 -4.09 -1.78 17.52
CA LEU A 53 -4.02 -2.41 16.21
C LEU A 53 -3.49 -1.43 15.17
N ILE A 54 -2.58 -1.90 14.34
CA ILE A 54 -2.11 -1.10 13.20
C ILE A 54 -3.14 -1.17 12.07
N THR A 55 -3.31 -0.04 11.38
CA THR A 55 -4.12 0.09 10.18
C THR A 55 -3.27 -0.28 8.97
N HIS A 56 -3.81 -1.04 8.03
CA HIS A 56 -3.22 -1.17 6.70
C HIS A 56 -3.98 -0.30 5.69
N PHE A 57 -3.25 0.26 4.75
CA PHE A 57 -3.77 0.68 3.46
C PHE A 57 -3.22 -0.27 2.40
N VAL A 58 -4.08 -0.81 1.55
CA VAL A 58 -3.69 -1.75 0.49
C VAL A 58 -4.36 -1.33 -0.81
N LEU A 59 -3.58 -1.22 -1.87
CA LEU A 59 -3.99 -0.90 -3.23
C LEU A 59 -3.75 -2.12 -4.11
N LEU A 60 -4.79 -2.58 -4.78
CA LEU A 60 -4.73 -3.68 -5.73
C LEU A 60 -4.99 -3.15 -7.13
N ASP A 61 -4.05 -3.35 -8.04
CA ASP A 61 -4.30 -3.14 -9.46
C ASP A 61 -5.13 -4.31 -10.00
N VAL A 62 -6.33 -4.00 -10.51
CA VAL A 62 -7.35 -4.99 -10.86
C VAL A 62 -6.91 -5.88 -12.02
N ASP A 63 -6.21 -5.30 -12.99
CA ASP A 63 -5.82 -6.01 -14.20
C ASP A 63 -4.52 -6.81 -13.98
N THR A 64 -3.56 -6.29 -13.24
CA THR A 64 -2.26 -6.97 -13.10
C THR A 64 -2.16 -7.83 -11.83
N GLY A 65 -3.07 -7.61 -10.87
CA GLY A 65 -3.02 -8.23 -9.55
C GLY A 65 -1.85 -7.77 -8.69
N ILE A 66 -1.13 -6.72 -9.10
CA ILE A 66 -0.06 -6.10 -8.29
C ILE A 66 -0.68 -5.45 -7.06
N VAL A 67 -0.05 -5.66 -5.91
CA VAL A 67 -0.52 -5.19 -4.61
C VAL A 67 0.52 -4.26 -4.02
N TYR A 68 0.13 -3.08 -3.60
CA TYR A 68 0.94 -2.19 -2.79
C TYR A 68 0.26 -1.93 -1.45
N GLY A 69 0.98 -2.03 -0.33
CA GLY A 69 0.40 -1.78 0.98
C GLY A 69 1.36 -1.10 1.94
N GLU A 70 0.80 -0.36 2.89
CA GLU A 70 1.53 0.32 3.96
C GLU A 70 0.81 0.14 5.31
N CYS A 71 1.57 0.18 6.40
CA CYS A 71 1.05 0.13 7.76
C CYS A 71 1.13 1.50 8.44
N HIS A 72 0.10 1.83 9.21
CA HIS A 72 -0.06 3.10 9.91
C HIS A 72 -0.56 2.86 11.34
N THR A 73 -0.12 3.68 12.29
CA THR A 73 -0.83 3.85 13.56
C THR A 73 -2.08 4.71 13.35
N GLU A 74 -2.91 4.87 14.37
CA GLU A 74 -4.04 5.82 14.32
C GLU A 74 -3.55 7.24 13.99
N GLU A 75 -2.45 7.67 14.61
CA GLU A 75 -1.87 9.01 14.47
C GLU A 75 -1.11 9.21 13.16
N SER A 76 -0.61 8.14 12.53
CA SER A 76 0.22 8.21 11.32
C SER A 76 -0.56 7.89 10.04
N ARG A 77 -1.89 7.88 10.06
CA ARG A 77 -2.73 7.65 8.88
C ARG A 77 -2.57 8.79 7.90
N ASP A 78 -2.13 8.45 6.69
CA ASP A 78 -1.74 9.41 5.67
C ASP A 78 -2.17 8.89 4.29
N LEU A 79 -3.43 9.14 3.91
CA LEU A 79 -4.01 8.54 2.70
C LEU A 79 -3.45 9.21 1.43
N ALA A 80 -3.32 10.54 1.43
CA ALA A 80 -2.71 11.24 0.30
C ALA A 80 -1.25 10.84 0.07
N GLY A 81 -0.44 10.77 1.13
CA GLY A 81 0.96 10.35 1.02
C GLY A 81 1.08 8.88 0.65
N PHE A 82 0.18 8.01 1.12
CA PHE A 82 0.10 6.62 0.69
C PHE A 82 -0.07 6.51 -0.83
N PHE A 83 -1.02 7.26 -1.41
CA PHE A 83 -1.19 7.30 -2.87
C PHE A 83 0.03 7.86 -3.59
N ALA A 84 0.61 8.94 -3.06
CA ALA A 84 1.82 9.51 -3.64
C ALA A 84 2.98 8.50 -3.68
N ARG A 85 3.17 7.70 -2.63
CA ARG A 85 4.18 6.62 -2.59
C ARG A 85 3.81 5.44 -3.47
N ALA A 86 2.53 5.02 -3.47
CA ALA A 86 2.03 3.94 -4.33
C ALA A 86 2.22 4.25 -5.82
N TRP A 87 1.97 5.50 -6.22
CA TRP A 87 2.05 5.95 -7.61
C TRP A 87 3.44 6.48 -8.01
N SER A 88 4.32 6.75 -7.05
CA SER A 88 5.73 7.05 -7.33
C SER A 88 6.47 5.83 -7.87
N SER A 89 7.47 6.10 -8.71
CA SER A 89 8.48 5.10 -9.03
C SER A 89 9.29 4.76 -7.78
N LYS A 90 9.60 3.47 -7.61
CA LYS A 90 10.34 2.93 -6.48
C LYS A 90 11.13 1.69 -6.91
N PRO A 91 12.36 1.46 -6.41
CA PRO A 91 13.22 0.40 -6.92
C PRO A 91 12.69 -1.02 -6.65
N GLU A 92 12.04 -1.24 -5.52
CA GLU A 92 11.63 -2.57 -5.04
C GLU A 92 10.24 -3.00 -5.53
N HIS A 93 9.48 -2.12 -6.21
CA HIS A 93 8.09 -2.42 -6.51
C HIS A 93 7.61 -1.79 -7.84
N PRO A 94 6.87 -2.54 -8.68
CA PRO A 94 6.53 -2.07 -10.03
C PRO A 94 5.39 -1.07 -10.11
N MET A 95 4.44 -1.10 -9.15
CA MET A 95 3.27 -0.21 -9.15
C MET A 95 3.72 1.26 -9.18
N ARG A 96 3.21 2.01 -10.16
CA ARG A 96 3.45 3.44 -10.35
C ARG A 96 2.33 4.09 -11.18
N GLY A 97 2.33 5.41 -11.31
CA GLY A 97 1.37 6.14 -12.14
C GLY A 97 -0.01 6.27 -11.49
N ILE A 98 -0.80 7.20 -12.00
CA ILE A 98 -2.14 7.52 -11.52
C ILE A 98 -3.16 6.69 -12.30
N PRO A 99 -4.07 5.94 -11.64
CA PRO A 99 -5.03 5.12 -12.34
C PRO A 99 -6.11 5.96 -13.00
N THR A 100 -6.77 5.39 -14.02
CA THR A 100 -7.98 6.01 -14.60
C THR A 100 -9.15 5.95 -13.63
N LEU A 101 -9.31 4.81 -12.95
CA LEU A 101 -10.36 4.57 -11.97
C LEU A 101 -9.75 4.08 -10.65
N LEU A 102 -10.09 4.75 -9.55
CA LEU A 102 -9.81 4.32 -8.19
C LEU A 102 -11.11 4.00 -7.48
N ASN A 103 -11.29 2.73 -7.11
CA ASN A 103 -12.42 2.31 -6.32
C ASN A 103 -12.05 2.34 -4.82
N VAL A 104 -12.85 3.01 -4.01
CA VAL A 104 -12.58 3.23 -2.57
C VAL A 104 -13.60 2.55 -1.67
N PRO A 105 -13.20 2.09 -0.47
CA PRO A 105 -14.12 1.47 0.47
C PRO A 105 -14.97 2.53 1.16
N LYS A 106 -16.14 2.13 1.68
CA LYS A 106 -17.05 3.04 2.41
C LYS A 106 -16.35 3.85 3.52
N VAL A 107 -15.39 3.24 4.22
CA VAL A 107 -14.63 3.93 5.28
C VAL A 107 -13.86 5.14 4.76
N ALA A 108 -13.34 5.09 3.53
CA ALA A 108 -12.66 6.23 2.91
C ALA A 108 -13.62 7.38 2.57
N LEU A 109 -14.91 7.07 2.35
CA LEU A 109 -15.95 8.06 2.08
C LEU A 109 -16.60 8.61 3.36
N SER A 110 -16.64 7.80 4.43
CA SER A 110 -17.27 8.18 5.70
C SER A 110 -16.33 8.90 6.67
N THR A 111 -15.02 8.67 6.59
CA THR A 111 -14.02 9.36 7.41
C THR A 111 -13.68 10.71 6.78
N GLU A 112 -13.87 11.81 7.53
CA GLU A 112 -13.70 13.18 7.04
C GLU A 112 -12.32 13.44 6.43
N ALA A 113 -11.24 13.11 7.15
CA ALA A 113 -9.87 13.30 6.66
C ALA A 113 -9.61 12.57 5.33
N TYR A 114 -10.05 11.31 5.19
CA TYR A 114 -9.88 10.55 3.95
C TYR A 114 -10.69 11.13 2.80
N ARG A 115 -11.91 11.60 3.07
CA ARG A 115 -12.77 12.24 2.07
C ARG A 115 -12.16 13.54 1.57
N GLU A 116 -11.54 14.32 2.45
CA GLU A 116 -10.83 15.55 2.06
C GLU A 116 -9.61 15.25 1.18
N ASP A 117 -8.79 14.26 1.55
CA ASP A 117 -7.66 13.81 0.73
C ASP A 117 -8.12 13.38 -0.66
N LEU A 118 -9.16 12.55 -0.75
CA LEU A 118 -9.71 12.08 -2.03
C LEU A 118 -10.26 13.22 -2.89
N ALA A 119 -10.97 14.18 -2.27
CA ALA A 119 -11.52 15.33 -2.98
C ALA A 119 -10.41 16.21 -3.57
N ARG A 120 -9.32 16.44 -2.82
CA ARG A 120 -8.16 17.20 -3.32
C ARG A 120 -7.44 16.46 -4.43
N LEU A 121 -7.23 15.15 -4.29
CA LEU A 121 -6.65 14.33 -5.35
C LEU A 121 -7.48 14.40 -6.64
N GLN A 122 -8.81 14.34 -6.55
CA GLN A 122 -9.69 14.45 -7.71
C GLN A 122 -9.67 15.84 -8.38
N GLN A 123 -9.34 16.90 -7.64
CA GLN A 123 -9.22 18.24 -8.21
C GLN A 123 -7.95 18.42 -9.05
N VAL A 124 -6.87 17.74 -8.67
CA VAL A 124 -5.55 17.90 -9.31
C VAL A 124 -5.22 16.77 -10.28
N LEU A 125 -6.01 15.70 -10.27
CA LEU A 125 -5.84 14.53 -11.13
C LEU A 125 -7.08 14.30 -11.98
N SER A 126 -6.86 13.88 -13.23
CA SER A 126 -7.93 13.34 -14.07
C SER A 126 -8.18 11.87 -13.71
N ILE A 127 -8.70 11.64 -12.51
CA ILE A 127 -9.02 10.32 -11.95
C ILE A 127 -10.51 10.23 -11.62
N ASP A 128 -11.13 9.11 -12.00
CA ASP A 128 -12.47 8.78 -11.54
C ASP A 128 -12.38 8.05 -10.19
N ILE A 129 -13.17 8.51 -9.22
CA ILE A 129 -13.26 7.86 -7.90
C ILE A 129 -14.64 7.23 -7.77
N GLY A 130 -14.67 5.90 -7.58
CA GLY A 130 -15.89 5.10 -7.48
C GLY A 130 -15.98 4.31 -6.19
N ASP A 131 -17.15 3.73 -5.93
CA ASP A 131 -17.33 2.78 -4.82
C ASP A 131 -16.63 1.45 -5.13
N LEU A 132 -15.99 0.85 -4.12
CA LEU A 132 -15.42 -0.49 -4.21
C LEU A 132 -16.48 -1.56 -4.53
N PRO A 133 -16.48 -2.14 -5.75
CA PRO A 133 -17.50 -3.11 -6.14
C PRO A 133 -17.36 -4.39 -5.32
N GLY A 134 -18.48 -4.93 -4.81
CA GLY A 134 -18.47 -6.14 -3.96
C GLY A 134 -17.83 -5.97 -2.56
N GLY A 135 -17.46 -4.73 -2.19
CA GLY A 135 -16.81 -4.42 -0.91
C GLY A 135 -15.49 -5.17 -0.72
N PHE A 136 -15.16 -5.48 0.54
CA PHE A 136 -13.87 -6.11 0.90
C PHE A 136 -13.64 -7.48 0.23
N SER A 137 -14.71 -8.16 -0.22
CA SER A 137 -14.60 -9.48 -0.86
C SER A 137 -13.85 -9.45 -2.20
N ALA A 138 -13.87 -8.31 -2.91
CA ALA A 138 -13.27 -8.18 -4.24
C ALA A 138 -11.73 -8.19 -4.25
N GLY A 139 -11.06 -8.07 -3.09
CA GLY A 139 -9.60 -8.10 -2.99
C GLY A 139 -9.08 -8.61 -1.65
N ILE A 140 -9.90 -9.35 -0.90
CA ILE A 140 -9.50 -9.94 0.40
C ILE A 140 -8.21 -10.78 0.30
N HIS A 141 -7.94 -11.38 -0.86
CA HIS A 141 -6.72 -12.13 -1.11
C HIS A 141 -5.48 -11.23 -1.12
N ALA A 142 -5.57 -10.03 -1.72
CA ALA A 142 -4.49 -9.05 -1.73
C ALA A 142 -4.17 -8.54 -0.32
N VAL A 143 -5.21 -8.19 0.44
CA VAL A 143 -5.05 -7.76 1.83
C VAL A 143 -4.42 -8.85 2.69
N LYS A 144 -4.93 -10.09 2.60
CA LYS A 144 -4.35 -11.24 3.32
C LYS A 144 -2.91 -11.55 2.90
N ALA A 145 -2.57 -11.34 1.63
CA ALA A 145 -1.23 -11.57 1.14
C ALA A 145 -0.27 -10.54 1.75
N PHE A 146 -0.64 -9.27 1.75
CA PHE A 146 0.14 -8.21 2.38
C PHE A 146 0.27 -8.40 3.89
N ASP A 147 -0.84 -8.63 4.59
CA ASP A 147 -0.86 -8.85 6.05
C ASP A 147 0.08 -9.98 6.46
N LYS A 148 0.09 -11.10 5.71
CA LYS A 148 1.01 -12.20 5.97
C LYS A 148 2.49 -11.82 5.87
N ARG A 149 2.85 -10.87 4.99
CA ARG A 149 4.23 -10.38 4.86
C ARG A 149 4.61 -9.51 6.05
N VAL A 150 3.70 -8.64 6.48
CA VAL A 150 3.89 -7.83 7.70
C VAL A 150 3.99 -8.73 8.94
N GLU A 151 3.09 -9.70 9.09
CA GLU A 151 3.12 -10.69 10.17
C GLU A 151 4.44 -11.47 10.19
N ALA A 152 4.91 -11.93 9.02
CA ALA A 152 6.16 -12.67 8.92
C ALA A 152 7.38 -11.81 9.29
N LEU A 153 7.41 -10.54 8.89
CA LEU A 153 8.45 -9.59 9.29
C LEU A 153 8.50 -9.45 10.82
N VAL A 154 7.37 -9.09 11.44
CA VAL A 154 7.28 -8.86 12.88
C VAL A 154 7.59 -10.13 13.67
N TRP A 155 7.13 -11.28 13.20
CA TRP A 155 7.42 -12.57 13.82
C TRP A 155 8.92 -12.90 13.77
N ARG A 156 9.58 -12.71 12.63
CA ARG A 156 11.03 -12.97 12.49
C ARG A 156 11.87 -12.07 13.38
N CYS A 157 11.60 -10.77 13.39
CA CYS A 157 12.29 -9.84 14.29
C CYS A 157 12.16 -10.28 15.75
N SER A 158 10.97 -10.72 16.15
CA SER A 158 10.73 -11.23 17.50
C SER A 158 11.51 -12.50 17.85
N MET A 159 11.91 -13.32 16.87
CA MET A 159 12.75 -14.51 17.07
C MET A 159 14.23 -14.17 17.13
N ASP A 160 14.66 -13.10 16.46
CA ASP A 160 16.06 -12.67 16.37
C ASP A 160 16.44 -11.63 17.45
N ASP A 161 15.65 -11.54 18.53
CA ASP A 161 15.77 -10.51 19.58
C ASP A 161 15.85 -9.07 19.03
N CYS A 162 15.24 -8.83 17.87
CA CYS A 162 15.12 -7.54 17.22
C CYS A 162 13.73 -6.94 17.50
N ALA A 163 13.68 -5.69 17.96
CA ALA A 163 12.43 -4.96 18.11
C ALA A 163 11.98 -4.44 16.73
N ALA A 164 10.94 -5.04 16.15
CA ALA A 164 10.22 -4.43 15.05
C ALA A 164 9.40 -3.25 15.56
N ASP A 165 9.38 -2.14 14.84
CA ASP A 165 8.52 -0.99 15.10
C ASP A 165 7.71 -0.63 13.84
N ILE A 166 6.85 0.39 13.94
CA ILE A 166 6.04 0.83 12.80
C ILE A 166 6.90 1.38 11.66
N HIS A 167 8.02 2.04 11.97
CA HIS A 167 8.90 2.63 10.96
C HIS A 167 9.58 1.55 10.12
N MET A 168 9.92 0.41 10.72
CA MET A 168 10.41 -0.75 9.98
C MET A 168 9.33 -1.29 9.03
N ALA A 169 8.11 -1.50 9.49
CA ALA A 169 7.01 -1.96 8.62
C ALA A 169 6.74 -0.97 7.46
N GLN A 170 6.85 0.33 7.72
CA GLN A 170 6.72 1.39 6.71
C GLN A 170 7.90 1.39 5.73
N ALA A 171 9.14 1.30 6.20
CA ALA A 171 10.34 1.35 5.36
C ALA A 171 10.43 0.17 4.40
N PHE A 172 9.95 -1.01 4.82
CA PHE A 172 9.92 -2.21 4.00
C PHE A 172 8.63 -2.37 3.19
N SER A 173 7.71 -1.40 3.19
CA SER A 173 6.37 -1.54 2.58
C SER A 173 6.42 -1.94 1.11
N ALA A 174 7.31 -1.34 0.31
CA ALA A 174 7.51 -1.68 -1.09
C ALA A 174 7.97 -3.13 -1.28
N LEU A 175 8.91 -3.60 -0.46
CA LEU A 175 9.42 -4.97 -0.52
C LEU A 175 8.35 -5.98 -0.08
N LEU A 176 7.66 -5.72 1.04
CA LEU A 176 6.57 -6.57 1.55
C LEU A 176 5.46 -6.69 0.52
N SER A 177 5.14 -5.59 -0.15
CA SER A 177 4.18 -5.52 -1.25
C SER A 177 4.61 -6.38 -2.46
N ALA A 178 5.88 -6.29 -2.84
CA ALA A 178 6.42 -7.07 -3.96
C ALA A 178 6.35 -8.57 -3.66
N GLU A 179 6.64 -8.97 -2.43
CA GLU A 179 6.50 -10.37 -1.99
C GLU A 179 5.05 -10.83 -1.84
N ALA A 180 4.10 -9.90 -1.66
CA ALA A 180 2.68 -10.20 -1.59
C ALA A 180 2.04 -10.41 -2.98
N CYS A 181 2.69 -9.93 -4.05
CA CYS A 181 2.23 -10.10 -5.41
C CYS A 181 2.22 -11.58 -5.84
N SER A 182 1.29 -11.94 -6.71
CA SER A 182 1.18 -13.30 -7.23
C SER A 182 2.23 -13.57 -8.33
N GLY A 183 2.50 -14.86 -8.59
CA GLY A 183 3.35 -15.28 -9.71
C GLY A 183 2.89 -14.71 -11.06
N MET A 184 1.58 -14.59 -11.28
CA MET A 184 1.02 -14.01 -12.51
C MET A 184 1.27 -12.51 -12.61
N SER A 185 1.36 -11.80 -11.49
CA SER A 185 1.59 -10.35 -11.49
C SER A 185 2.98 -10.00 -12.04
N HIS A 186 3.95 -10.91 -11.92
CA HIS A 186 5.28 -10.72 -12.49
C HIS A 186 5.29 -10.73 -14.03
N THR A 187 4.30 -11.30 -14.71
CA THR A 187 4.23 -11.25 -16.18
C THR A 187 3.93 -9.84 -16.69
N TRP A 188 3.47 -8.95 -15.81
CA TRP A 188 3.16 -7.55 -16.14
C TRP A 188 4.32 -6.59 -15.85
N HIS A 189 5.45 -7.08 -15.32
CA HIS A 189 6.51 -6.23 -14.80
C HIS A 189 7.10 -5.29 -15.88
N GLU A 190 7.29 -5.80 -17.10
CA GLU A 190 7.76 -4.98 -18.22
C GLU A 190 6.77 -3.89 -18.60
N GLN A 191 5.46 -4.19 -18.62
CA GLN A 191 4.43 -3.21 -18.97
C GLN A 191 4.27 -2.12 -17.90
N TRP A 192 4.59 -2.41 -16.64
CA TRP A 192 4.68 -1.38 -15.60
C TRP A 192 5.81 -0.38 -15.87
N ALA A 193 6.85 -0.74 -16.64
CA ALA A 193 7.90 0.20 -17.04
C ALA A 193 7.41 1.32 -17.94
N ASP A 194 6.38 1.04 -18.73
CA ASP A 194 5.79 1.99 -19.68
C ASP A 194 4.72 2.90 -19.04
N VAL A 195 4.33 2.63 -17.79
CA VAL A 195 3.36 3.48 -17.08
C VAL A 195 4.02 4.83 -16.75
N PRO A 196 3.43 5.96 -17.20
CA PRO A 196 3.97 7.28 -16.92
C PRO A 196 4.03 7.53 -15.41
N SER A 197 5.15 8.10 -14.96
CA SER A 197 5.25 8.58 -13.58
C SER A 197 4.36 9.81 -13.40
N PRO A 198 3.80 10.03 -12.18
CA PRO A 198 3.09 11.25 -11.87
C PRO A 198 3.94 12.50 -12.13
N THR A 199 3.28 13.59 -12.52
CA THR A 199 3.95 14.85 -12.87
C THR A 199 4.40 15.63 -11.63
N GLY A 200 5.25 16.64 -11.83
CA GLY A 200 5.63 17.58 -10.76
C GLY A 200 4.43 18.33 -10.16
N GLU A 201 3.37 18.56 -10.95
CA GLU A 201 2.14 19.21 -10.49
C GLU A 201 1.39 18.33 -9.47
N PHE A 202 1.29 17.02 -9.72
CA PHE A 202 0.73 16.08 -8.75
C PHE A 202 1.51 16.14 -7.43
N PHE A 203 2.84 16.07 -7.51
CA PHE A 203 3.68 16.10 -6.32
C PHE A 203 3.62 17.43 -5.57
N ALA A 204 3.49 18.56 -6.27
CA ALA A 204 3.27 19.85 -5.65
C ALA A 204 1.92 19.91 -4.93
N ALA A 205 0.86 19.38 -5.54
CA ALA A 205 -0.45 19.32 -4.91
C ALA A 205 -0.47 18.43 -3.65
N VAL A 206 0.27 17.31 -3.67
CA VAL A 206 0.46 16.48 -2.47
C VAL A 206 1.29 17.23 -1.43
N ASP A 207 2.37 17.89 -1.84
CA ASP A 207 3.22 18.68 -0.93
C ASP A 207 2.42 19.78 -0.19
N ASP A 208 1.44 20.41 -0.84
CA ASP A 208 0.57 21.44 -0.27
C ASP A 208 -0.40 20.91 0.82
N LEU A 209 -0.48 19.59 1.00
CA LEU A 209 -1.25 18.95 2.08
C LEU A 209 -0.49 18.90 3.41
N TYR A 210 0.82 19.18 3.40
CA TYR A 210 1.69 19.05 4.56
C TYR A 210 2.23 20.41 5.00
N GLU A 211 2.42 20.58 6.31
CA GLU A 211 3.08 21.78 6.86
C GLU A 211 4.51 21.95 6.31
N ALA A 212 5.23 20.83 6.20
CA ALA A 212 6.55 20.78 5.58
C ALA A 212 6.45 20.11 4.21
N ARG A 213 6.85 20.86 3.18
CA ARG A 213 6.92 20.36 1.80
C ARG A 213 7.74 19.07 1.73
N GLY A 214 7.15 18.02 1.15
CA GLY A 214 7.80 16.73 0.98
C GLY A 214 7.76 15.81 2.21
N ALA A 215 7.09 16.19 3.31
CA ALA A 215 7.03 15.39 4.54
C ALA A 215 6.57 13.93 4.30
N TRP A 216 5.70 13.69 3.32
CA TRP A 216 5.24 12.35 2.95
C TRP A 216 6.33 11.40 2.41
N ARG A 217 7.50 11.94 2.04
CA ARG A 217 8.67 11.19 1.54
C ARG A 217 9.71 10.91 2.62
N GLU A 218 9.58 11.51 3.79
CA GLU A 218 10.63 11.53 4.80
C GLU A 218 10.56 10.33 5.77
N GLY A 219 11.59 10.19 6.60
CA GLY A 219 11.68 9.14 7.61
C GLY A 219 11.70 7.73 7.00
N ALA A 220 10.83 6.85 7.48
CA ALA A 220 10.71 5.48 6.99
C ALA A 220 10.38 5.41 5.49
N PHE A 221 9.58 6.36 4.99
CA PHE A 221 9.13 6.36 3.60
C PHE A 221 10.20 6.77 2.60
N LYS A 222 11.32 7.34 3.07
CA LYS A 222 12.47 7.58 2.22
C LYS A 222 13.02 6.28 1.64
N PHE A 223 13.05 5.22 2.43
CA PHE A 223 13.50 3.89 2.00
C PHE A 223 12.56 3.24 1.00
N VAL A 224 11.27 3.61 1.03
CA VAL A 224 10.28 3.13 0.06
C VAL A 224 10.57 3.71 -1.32
N LEU A 225 10.95 4.99 -1.39
CA LEU A 225 11.15 5.71 -2.65
C LEU A 225 12.58 5.58 -3.19
N ASP A 226 13.58 5.60 -2.32
CA ASP A 226 15.00 5.54 -2.71
C ASP A 226 15.54 4.10 -2.72
N GLY A 227 14.80 3.19 -2.11
CA GLY A 227 15.15 1.80 -1.93
C GLY A 227 15.97 1.51 -0.67
N ILE A 228 16.09 0.21 -0.39
CA ILE A 228 16.83 -0.27 0.79
C ILE A 228 18.33 -0.18 0.50
N PRO A 229 19.14 0.47 1.37
CA PRO A 229 20.58 0.57 1.18
C PRO A 229 21.19 -0.83 1.01
N ARG A 230 21.73 -1.09 -0.17
CA ARG A 230 22.48 -2.32 -0.42
C ARG A 230 23.88 -2.11 0.12
N HIS A 231 24.21 -2.73 1.24
CA HIS A 231 25.61 -2.86 1.62
C HIS A 231 26.30 -3.68 0.52
N HIS A 232 27.10 -3.02 -0.31
CA HIS A 232 28.08 -3.71 -1.13
C HIS A 232 29.05 -4.40 -0.17
N ALA A 233 28.82 -5.68 0.09
CA ALA A 233 29.85 -6.53 0.68
C ALA A 233 31.06 -6.44 -0.25
N LYS A 234 32.13 -5.81 0.25
CA LYS A 234 33.44 -5.82 -0.40
C LYS A 234 34.07 -7.19 -0.27
#